data_AF-A0A8J3RDH3-F1
#
_entry.id   AF-A0A8J3RDH3-F1
#
_cell.length_a   1.000
_cell.length_b   1.000
_cell.length_c   1.000
_cell.angle_alpha   90.00
_cell.angle_beta   90.00
_cell.angle_gamma   90.00
#
_symmetry.space_group_name_H-M   'P 1'
#
loop_
_entity.id
_entity.type
_entity.pdbx_description
1 polymer ?
#
loop_
_entity_poly.entity_id
_entity_poly.type
_entity_poly.pdbx_seq_one_letter_code
_entity_poly.pdbx_strand_id
1 'polypeptide(L)'
;MEIVSGILVLVLALYLVLLIGRMIFETVQAFARQWRPTGVVLVLAEAVYTATDPPLKFLRRFIPPLRLGTVAFDLSFTVLFIVVLVLIQLVSALPPR
;
A
#
# COMPACT_ATOMS: atom_id res chain seq x y z
N MET A 1 18.28 11.88 17.61
CA MET A 1 17.26 11.72 16.54
C MET A 1 17.06 10.27 16.05
N GLU A 2 17.89 9.30 16.46
CA GLU A 2 17.84 7.92 15.95
C GLU A 2 16.56 7.15 16.27
N ILE A 3 16.00 7.34 17.47
CA ILE A 3 14.74 6.67 17.84
C ILE A 3 13.60 7.15 16.94
N VAL A 4 13.58 8.44 16.60
CA VAL A 4 12.52 9.03 15.76
C VAL A 4 12.60 8.48 14.33
N SER A 5 13.79 8.49 13.71
CA SER A 5 13.98 7.91 12.37
C SER A 5 13.68 6.41 12.36
N GLY A 6 14.08 5.68 13.41
CA GLY A 6 13.77 4.26 13.58
C GLY A 6 12.26 3.99 13.65
N ILE A 7 11.51 4.77 14.43
CA ILE A 7 10.04 4.65 14.52
C ILE A 7 9.39 4.98 13.18
N LEU A 8 9.83 6.04 12.49
CA LEU A 8 9.31 6.40 11.16
C LEU A 8 9.53 5.28 10.14
N VAL A 9 10.74 4.72 10.09
CA VAL A 9 11.05 3.59 9.21
C VAL A 9 10.20 2.37 9.55
N LEU A 10 10.00 2.08 10.84
CA LEU A 10 9.13 0.99 11.28
C LEU A 10 7.68 1.20 10.80
N VAL A 11 7.13 2.41 10.98
CA VAL A 11 5.77 2.74 10.51
C VAL A 11 5.66 2.61 9.01
N LEU A 12 6.63 3.12 8.25
CA LEU A 12 6.65 3.01 6.78
C LEU A 12 6.78 1.54 6.33
N ALA A 13 7.58 0.73 7.03
CA ALA A 13 7.72 -0.69 6.75
C ALA A 13 6.42 -1.46 7.04
N LEU A 14 5.75 -1.16 8.15
CA LEU A 14 4.42 -1.71 8.44
C LEU A 14 3.40 -1.29 7.37
N TYR A 15 3.49 -0.05 6.88
CA TYR A 15 2.65 0.41 5.78
C TYR A 15 2.95 -0.33 4.46
N LEU A 16 4.20 -0.70 4.16
CA LEU A 16 4.51 -1.59 3.03
C LEU A 16 3.86 -2.95 3.18
N VAL A 17 3.86 -3.53 4.40
CA VAL A 17 3.16 -4.79 4.67
C VAL A 17 1.66 -4.66 4.38
N LEU A 18 1.04 -3.53 4.75
CA LEU A 18 -0.36 -3.27 4.42
C LEU A 18 -0.59 -3.16 2.91
N LEU A 19 0.30 -2.47 2.17
CA LEU A 19 0.21 -2.41 0.71
C LEU A 19 0.33 -3.80 0.06
N ILE A 20 1.24 -4.64 0.55
CA ILE A 20 1.37 -6.03 0.08
C ILE A 20 0.09 -6.82 0.41
N GLY A 21 -0.42 -6.70 1.62
CA GLY A 21 -1.69 -7.32 2.03
C GLY A 21 -2.84 -6.88 1.12
N ARG A 22 -2.91 -5.60 0.76
CA ARG A 22 -3.91 -5.07 -0.18
C ARG A 22 -3.79 -5.74 -1.54
N MET A 23 -2.58 -5.81 -2.09
CA MET A 23 -2.32 -6.47 -3.37
C MET A 23 -2.73 -7.94 -3.33
N ILE A 24 -2.46 -8.65 -2.23
CA ILE A 24 -2.89 -10.03 -2.04
C ILE A 24 -4.41 -10.11 -2.04
N PHE A 25 -5.12 -9.28 -1.26
CA PHE A 25 -6.58 -9.32 -1.23
C PHE A 25 -7.23 -8.98 -2.57
N GLU A 26 -6.70 -8.00 -3.29
CA GLU A 26 -7.15 -7.66 -4.65
C GLU A 26 -6.93 -8.84 -5.61
N THR A 27 -5.76 -9.49 -5.51
CA THR A 27 -5.43 -10.66 -6.33
C THR A 27 -6.35 -11.84 -6.01
N VAL A 28 -6.54 -12.16 -4.74
CA VAL A 28 -7.42 -13.25 -4.29
C VAL A 28 -8.86 -13.01 -4.76
N GLN A 29 -9.39 -11.79 -4.64
CA GLN A 29 -10.74 -11.47 -5.12
C GLN A 29 -10.85 -11.53 -6.65
N ALA A 30 -9.81 -11.15 -7.39
CA ALA A 30 -9.79 -11.23 -8.84
C ALA A 30 -9.86 -12.68 -9.34
N PHE A 31 -9.13 -13.60 -8.69
CA PHE A 31 -9.12 -15.02 -9.03
C PHE A 31 -10.33 -15.77 -8.47
N ALA A 32 -10.73 -15.49 -7.24
CA ALA A 32 -11.87 -16.11 -6.56
C ALA A 32 -13.02 -15.11 -6.41
N ARG A 33 -13.68 -14.76 -7.52
CA ARG A 33 -14.75 -13.74 -7.54
C ARG A 33 -15.94 -14.01 -6.60
N GLN A 34 -16.12 -15.27 -6.20
CA GLN A 34 -17.17 -15.70 -5.26
C GLN A 34 -16.73 -15.62 -3.80
N TRP A 35 -15.42 -15.53 -3.55
CA TRP A 35 -14.86 -15.47 -2.22
C TRP A 35 -15.20 -14.12 -1.58
N ARG A 36 -15.72 -14.19 -0.36
CA ARG A 36 -15.97 -13.02 0.49
C ARG A 36 -15.24 -13.25 1.80
N PRO A 37 -14.42 -12.28 2.26
CA PRO A 37 -13.74 -12.43 3.53
C PRO A 37 -14.77 -12.49 4.67
N THR A 38 -14.61 -13.44 5.59
CA THR A 38 -15.49 -13.64 6.75
C THR A 38 -14.67 -13.77 8.03
N GLY A 39 -15.29 -13.50 9.18
CA GLY A 39 -14.65 -13.59 10.49
C GLY A 39 -13.41 -12.70 10.60
N VAL A 40 -12.30 -13.26 11.10
CA VAL A 40 -11.04 -12.53 11.32
C VAL A 40 -10.46 -11.95 10.02
N VAL A 41 -10.61 -12.67 8.89
CA VAL A 41 -10.08 -12.22 7.60
C VAL A 41 -10.80 -10.96 7.10
N LEU A 42 -12.09 -10.81 7.42
CA LEU A 42 -12.85 -9.59 7.10
C LEU A 42 -12.28 -8.37 7.82
N VAL A 43 -12.00 -8.51 9.12
CA VAL A 43 -11.42 -7.42 9.93
C VAL A 43 -10.05 -7.01 9.39
N LEU A 44 -9.21 -7.99 9.02
CA LEU A 44 -7.90 -7.71 8.43
C LEU A 44 -8.02 -7.03 7.06
N ALA A 45 -8.92 -7.52 6.19
CA ALA A 45 -9.16 -6.92 4.90
C ALA A 45 -9.65 -5.46 5.03
N GLU A 46 -10.60 -5.22 5.93
CA GLU A 46 -11.12 -3.88 6.20
C GLU A 46 -10.05 -2.94 6.75
N ALA A 47 -9.21 -3.40 7.68
CA ALA A 47 -8.10 -2.61 8.21
C ALA A 47 -7.09 -2.24 7.10
N VAL A 48 -6.73 -3.22 6.26
CA VAL A 48 -5.84 -3.02 5.11
C VAL A 48 -6.44 -2.01 4.13
N TYR A 49 -7.70 -2.18 3.72
CA TYR A 49 -8.36 -1.27 2.80
C TYR A 49 -8.51 0.12 3.39
N THR A 50 -8.90 0.26 4.65
CA THR A 50 -9.05 1.55 5.32
C THR A 50 -7.74 2.32 5.39
N ALA A 51 -6.64 1.63 5.69
CA ALA A 51 -5.31 2.26 5.75
C ALA A 51 -4.77 2.65 4.37
N THR A 52 -5.05 1.86 3.34
CA THR A 52 -4.43 2.03 2.01
C THR A 52 -5.31 2.78 1.00
N ASP A 53 -6.64 2.79 1.16
CA ASP A 53 -7.58 3.45 0.24
C ASP A 53 -7.41 4.97 0.15
N PRO A 54 -7.32 5.73 1.27
CA PRO A 54 -7.23 7.20 1.19
C PRO A 54 -6.04 7.70 0.35
N PRO A 55 -4.79 7.22 0.55
CA PRO A 55 -3.66 7.66 -0.26
C PRO A 55 -3.75 7.19 -1.71
N LEU A 56 -4.29 5.99 -1.96
CA LEU A 56 -4.51 5.52 -3.34
C LEU A 56 -5.58 6.34 -4.05
N LYS A 57 -6.69 6.66 -3.38
CA LYS A 57 -7.74 7.54 -3.92
C LYS A 57 -7.20 8.93 -4.19
N PHE A 58 -6.32 9.45 -3.34
CA PHE A 58 -5.64 10.72 -3.57
C PHE A 58 -4.76 10.64 -4.83
N LEU A 59 -3.92 9.62 -4.97
CA LEU A 59 -3.07 9.44 -6.15
C LEU A 59 -3.86 9.22 -7.43
N ARG A 60 -4.96 8.46 -7.38
CA ARG A 60 -5.86 8.21 -8.52
C ARG A 60 -6.48 9.49 -9.09
N ARG A 61 -6.54 10.59 -8.31
CA ARG A 61 -6.98 11.90 -8.82
C ARG A 61 -5.96 12.53 -9.76
N PHE A 62 -4.67 12.21 -9.59
CA PHE A 62 -3.58 12.77 -10.38
C PHE A 62 -3.07 11.78 -11.45
N ILE A 63 -3.11 10.49 -11.15
CA ILE A 63 -2.57 9.42 -11.99
C ILE A 63 -3.71 8.43 -12.29
N PRO A 64 -4.49 8.65 -13.36
CA PRO A 64 -5.55 7.74 -13.73
C PRO A 64 -4.99 6.35 -14.06
N PRO A 65 -5.74 5.27 -13.78
CA PRO A 65 -5.30 3.91 -14.09
C PRO A 65 -5.10 3.76 -15.61
N LEU A 66 -3.90 3.34 -16.01
CA LEU A 66 -3.60 3.08 -17.42
C LEU A 66 -4.16 1.71 -17.82
N ARG A 67 -5.05 1.74 -18.80
CA ARG A 67 -5.57 0.53 -19.46
C ARG A 67 -4.72 0.28 -20.70
N LEU A 68 -3.94 -0.78 -20.69
CA LEU A 68 -3.16 -1.24 -21.83
C LEU A 68 -3.89 -2.42 -22.46
N GLY A 69 -4.71 -2.12 -23.47
CA GLY A 69 -5.56 -3.11 -24.15
C GLY A 69 -6.58 -3.73 -23.19
N THR A 70 -6.47 -5.03 -22.94
CA THR A 70 -7.35 -5.78 -22.03
C THR A 70 -6.88 -5.79 -20.57
N VAL A 71 -5.66 -5.32 -20.28
CA VAL A 71 -5.07 -5.33 -18.93
C VAL A 71 -5.04 -3.91 -18.36
N ALA A 72 -5.60 -3.74 -17.17
CA ALA A 72 -5.48 -2.51 -16.40
C ALA A 72 -4.31 -2.61 -15.43
N PHE A 73 -3.36 -1.66 -15.51
CA PHE A 73 -2.31 -1.51 -14.51
C PHE A 73 -2.71 -0.43 -13.51
N ASP A 74 -2.79 -0.78 -12.23
CA ASP A 74 -2.99 0.20 -11.17
C ASP A 74 -1.66 0.92 -10.87
N LEU A 75 -1.39 1.95 -11.68
CA LEU A 75 -0.24 2.82 -11.46
C LEU A 75 -0.28 3.54 -10.13
N SER A 76 -1.46 3.82 -9.58
CA SER A 76 -1.55 4.50 -8.28
C SER A 76 -0.99 3.63 -7.18
N PHE A 77 -1.26 2.32 -7.21
CA PHE A 77 -0.64 1.36 -6.31
C PHE A 77 0.88 1.33 -6.46
N THR A 78 1.37 1.15 -7.69
CA THR A 78 2.81 1.08 -7.96
C THR A 78 3.53 2.36 -7.52
N VAL A 79 2.97 3.54 -7.84
CA VAL A 79 3.54 4.82 -7.45
C VAL A 79 3.56 4.97 -5.94
N LEU A 80 2.47 4.63 -5.24
CA LEU A 80 2.44 4.70 -3.78
C LEU A 80 3.49 3.80 -3.14
N PHE A 81 3.64 2.58 -3.65
CA PHE A 81 4.64 1.63 -3.18
C PHE A 81 6.06 2.17 -3.34
N ILE A 82 6.37 2.74 -4.52
CA ILE A 82 7.67 3.36 -4.80
C ILE A 82 7.89 4.58 -3.89
N VAL A 83 6.90 5.44 -3.71
CA VAL A 83 7.00 6.62 -2.84
C VAL A 83 7.35 6.20 -1.41
N VAL A 84 6.67 5.18 -0.87
CA VAL A 84 6.95 4.68 0.49
C VAL A 84 8.37 4.10 0.59
N LEU A 85 8.82 3.34 -0.42
CA LEU A 85 10.20 2.85 -0.47
C LEU A 85 11.22 4.00 -0.45
N VAL A 86 10.99 5.03 -1.26
CA VAL A 86 11.86 6.22 -1.30
C VAL A 86 11.84 6.97 0.03
N LEU A 87 10.68 7.09 0.69
CA LEU A 87 10.57 7.70 2.01
C LEU A 87 11.38 6.92 3.07
N ILE A 88 11.36 5.58 3.03
CA ILE A 88 12.17 4.76 3.92
C ILE A 88 13.65 5.07 3.72
N GLN A 89 14.12 5.09 2.47
CA GLN A 89 15.52 5.40 2.16
C GLN A 89 15.89 6.80 2.63
N LEU A 90 15.03 7.79 2.38
CA LEU A 90 15.27 9.18 2.76
C LEU A 90 15.35 9.34 4.28
N VAL A 91 14.43 8.75 5.03
CA VAL A 91 14.43 8.79 6.50
C VAL A 91 15.63 8.04 7.07
N SER A 92 16.02 6.91 6.45
CA SER A 92 17.17 6.13 6.90
C SER A 92 18.50 6.84 6.62
N ALA A 93 18.55 7.70 5.60
CA ALA A 93 19.72 8.50 5.26
C ALA A 93 19.87 9.77 6.11
N LEU A 94 18.89 10.10 6.98
CA LEU A 94 18.98 11.27 7.84
C LEU A 94 20.12 11.08 8.85
N PRO A 95 21.09 12.02 8.94
CA PRO A 95 22.22 11.89 9.84
C PRO A 95 21.74 11.89 11.30
N PRO A 96 22.34 11.05 12.16
CA PRO A 96 22.08 11.06 13.59
C PRO A 96 22.63 12.38 14.15
N ARG A 97 21.75 13.37 14.33
CA ARG A 97 22.01 14.56 15.14
C ARG A 97 21.44 14.37 16.55
#